data_AF-A0A5D3FH43-F1
#
_entry.id   AF-A0A5D3FH43-F1
#
_cell.length_a   1.000
_cell.length_b   1.000
_cell.length_c   1.000
_cell.angle_alpha   90.00
_cell.angle_beta   90.00
_cell.angle_gamma   90.00
#
_symmetry.space_group_name_H-M   'P 1'
#
loop_
_entity.id
_entity.type
_entity.pdbx_description
1 polymer ?
#
loop_
_entity_poly.entity_id
_entity_poly.type
_entity_poly.pdbx_seq_one_letter_code
_entity_poly.pdbx_strand_id
1 'polypeptide(L)'
;MTSLQEINRRVVLAKVRSERATAEYKDAREMAEQALAAAYKKEGVEKLAVLLPGAGKVAAVTVKQGTVSVEVDEAALLATVEEHQPDEVELVADPEALTDPDVLAWLGKHRLDLLIRRVRPVWRAALVKEATERGGRIVVKKTGEEVEIAKVTHHKPTGAFAITFEPEGRFLVEQADGAAEVDADELERLREDSRKLAAMERAGVDNWQGIDYAMELLNEAES
;
A
#
# COMPACT_ATOMS: atom_id res chain seq x y z
N MET A 1 -24.63 18.44 -15.40
CA MET A 1 -23.59 18.67 -14.37
C MET A 1 -23.35 17.36 -13.66
N THR A 2 -22.12 16.85 -13.65
CA THR A 2 -21.77 15.60 -12.95
C THR A 2 -21.92 15.83 -11.44
N SER A 3 -22.66 14.97 -10.74
CA SER A 3 -22.87 15.13 -9.30
C SER A 3 -21.58 14.86 -8.52
N LEU A 4 -21.45 15.44 -7.32
CA LEU A 4 -20.31 15.17 -6.43
C LEU A 4 -20.19 13.67 -6.10
N GLN A 5 -21.32 12.98 -6.00
CA GLN A 5 -21.36 11.53 -5.79
C GLN A 5 -20.72 10.77 -6.96
N GLU A 6 -21.00 11.18 -8.20
CA GLU A 6 -20.45 10.55 -9.40
C GLU A 6 -18.94 10.79 -9.52
N ILE A 7 -18.48 12.01 -9.19
CA ILE A 7 -17.05 12.33 -9.13
C ILE A 7 -16.35 11.46 -8.07
N ASN A 8 -16.93 11.35 -6.88
CA ASN A 8 -16.38 10.53 -5.80
C ASN A 8 -16.34 9.04 -6.18
N ARG A 9 -17.40 8.51 -6.82
CA ARG A 9 -17.46 7.13 -7.30
C ARG A 9 -16.31 6.83 -8.26
N ARG A 10 -16.05 7.70 -9.24
CA ARG A 10 -14.95 7.56 -10.21
C ARG A 10 -13.57 7.51 -9.53
N VAL A 11 -13.36 8.36 -8.52
CA VAL A 11 -12.10 8.39 -7.77
C VAL A 11 -11.89 7.11 -6.97
N VAL A 12 -12.93 6.61 -6.29
CA VAL A 12 -12.86 5.37 -5.51
C VAL A 12 -12.60 4.18 -6.43
N LEU A 13 -13.29 4.09 -7.58
CA LEU A 13 -13.06 3.04 -8.57
C LEU A 13 -11.63 3.04 -9.12
N ALA A 14 -11.10 4.22 -9.46
CA ALA A 14 -9.72 4.35 -9.92
C ALA A 14 -8.71 3.89 -8.86
N LYS A 15 -8.97 4.19 -7.58
CA LYS A 15 -8.13 3.73 -6.47
C LYS A 15 -8.14 2.21 -6.35
N VAL A 16 -9.30 1.57 -6.40
CA VAL A 16 -9.39 0.10 -6.29
C VAL A 16 -8.68 -0.58 -7.46
N ARG A 17 -8.87 -0.10 -8.70
CA ARG A 17 -8.17 -0.63 -9.88
C ARG A 17 -6.66 -0.47 -9.79
N SER A 18 -6.17 0.66 -9.29
CA SER A 18 -4.74 0.88 -9.08
C SER A 18 -4.15 -0.06 -8.03
N GLU A 19 -4.87 -0.31 -6.94
CA GLU A 19 -4.45 -1.24 -5.90
C GLU A 19 -4.40 -2.68 -6.44
N ARG A 20 -5.42 -3.10 -7.21
CA ARG A 20 -5.46 -4.43 -7.84
C ARG A 20 -4.34 -4.61 -8.87
N ALA A 21 -4.13 -3.66 -9.76
CA ALA A 21 -3.03 -3.70 -10.72
C ALA A 21 -1.66 -3.75 -10.04
N THR A 22 -1.53 -3.09 -8.88
CA THR A 22 -0.30 -3.16 -8.07
C THR A 22 -0.10 -4.55 -7.47
N ALA A 23 -1.16 -5.18 -6.99
CA ALA A 23 -1.12 -6.55 -6.48
C ALA A 23 -0.81 -7.56 -7.59
N GLU A 24 -1.52 -7.50 -8.72
CA GLU A 24 -1.28 -8.34 -9.91
C GLU A 24 0.17 -8.21 -10.42
N TYR A 25 0.70 -6.98 -10.46
CA TYR A 25 2.11 -6.75 -10.80
C TYR A 25 3.06 -7.39 -9.80
N LYS A 26 2.76 -7.30 -8.50
CA LYS A 26 3.59 -7.90 -7.45
C LYS A 26 3.63 -9.42 -7.58
N ASP A 27 2.48 -10.06 -7.78
CA ASP A 27 2.38 -11.51 -7.92
C ASP A 27 3.09 -11.99 -9.20
N ALA A 28 2.86 -11.32 -10.34
CA ALA A 28 3.54 -11.62 -11.59
C ALA A 28 5.06 -11.45 -11.49
N ARG A 29 5.50 -10.43 -10.76
CA ARG A 29 6.92 -10.18 -10.50
C ARG A 29 7.53 -11.29 -9.64
N GLU A 30 6.85 -11.72 -8.58
CA GLU A 30 7.34 -12.80 -7.73
C GLU A 30 7.49 -14.13 -8.51
N MET A 31 6.49 -14.47 -9.33
CA MET A 31 6.57 -15.63 -10.23
C MET A 31 7.75 -15.53 -11.21
N ALA A 32 7.95 -14.34 -11.81
CA ALA A 32 9.06 -14.10 -12.73
C ALA A 32 10.43 -14.19 -12.03
N GLU A 33 10.56 -13.64 -10.82
CA GLU A 33 11.78 -13.72 -10.01
C GLU A 33 12.13 -15.18 -9.65
N GLN A 34 11.15 -15.98 -9.24
CA GLN A 34 11.35 -17.41 -8.93
C GLN A 34 11.79 -18.20 -10.18
N ALA A 35 11.11 -18.00 -11.31
CA ALA A 35 11.44 -18.69 -12.56
C ALA A 35 12.83 -18.32 -13.08
N LEU A 36 13.19 -17.04 -13.02
CA LEU A 36 14.51 -16.56 -13.43
C LEU A 36 15.62 -17.00 -12.47
N ALA A 37 15.37 -17.04 -11.17
CA ALA A 37 16.34 -17.57 -10.20
C ALA A 37 16.60 -19.08 -10.43
N ALA A 38 15.57 -19.85 -10.78
CA ALA A 38 15.71 -21.25 -11.14
C ALA A 38 16.50 -21.45 -12.45
N ALA A 39 16.23 -20.61 -13.47
CA ALA A 39 16.95 -20.62 -14.74
C ALA A 39 18.43 -20.20 -14.57
N TYR A 40 18.71 -19.18 -13.77
CA TYR A 40 20.07 -18.76 -13.45
C TYR A 40 20.87 -19.89 -12.78
N LYS A 41 20.29 -20.58 -11.79
CA LYS A 41 20.94 -21.70 -11.09
C LYS A 41 21.24 -22.91 -11.99
N LYS A 42 20.39 -23.19 -12.99
CA LYS A 42 20.52 -24.37 -13.85
C LYS A 42 21.34 -24.12 -15.11
N GLU A 43 21.19 -22.94 -15.71
CA GLU A 43 21.64 -22.64 -17.07
C GLU A 43 22.50 -21.37 -17.15
N GLY A 44 22.70 -20.64 -16.03
CA GLY A 44 23.49 -19.42 -16.00
C GLY A 44 22.84 -18.22 -16.71
N VAL A 45 21.53 -18.28 -16.98
CA VAL A 45 20.82 -17.24 -17.72
C VAL A 45 20.55 -16.02 -16.83
N GLU A 46 21.29 -14.94 -17.06
CA GLU A 46 21.18 -13.69 -16.30
C GLU A 46 20.08 -12.74 -16.81
N LYS A 47 19.70 -12.85 -18.08
CA LYS A 47 18.79 -11.91 -18.77
C LYS A 47 17.87 -12.65 -19.73
N LEU A 48 16.57 -12.35 -19.68
CA LEU A 48 15.58 -12.87 -20.62
C LEU A 48 14.85 -11.72 -21.33
N ALA A 49 14.77 -11.79 -22.66
CA ALA A 49 14.04 -10.80 -23.46
C ALA A 49 12.52 -11.05 -23.42
N VAL A 50 11.73 -10.00 -23.29
CA VAL A 50 10.27 -10.03 -23.40
C VAL A 50 9.89 -9.65 -24.83
N LEU A 51 9.19 -10.56 -25.52
CA LEU A 51 8.73 -10.41 -26.89
C LEU A 51 7.19 -10.33 -26.90
N LEU A 52 6.63 -9.40 -27.66
CA LEU A 52 5.18 -9.36 -27.92
C LEU A 52 4.89 -9.81 -29.37
N PRO A 53 3.85 -10.63 -29.59
CA PRO A 53 3.42 -11.01 -30.93
C PRO A 53 3.13 -9.77 -31.79
N GLY A 54 3.78 -9.67 -32.95
CA GLY A 54 3.61 -8.55 -33.89
C GLY A 54 4.43 -7.29 -33.61
N ALA A 55 4.97 -7.10 -32.39
CA ALA A 55 5.74 -5.90 -32.02
C ALA A 55 7.25 -6.17 -31.77
N GLY A 56 7.66 -7.44 -31.71
CA GLY A 56 9.05 -7.81 -31.46
C GLY A 56 9.46 -7.64 -29.99
N LYS A 57 10.73 -7.33 -29.73
CA LYS A 57 11.28 -7.20 -28.37
C LYS A 57 10.85 -5.90 -27.72
N VAL A 58 10.17 -6.00 -26.58
CA VAL A 58 9.62 -4.85 -25.85
C VAL A 58 10.33 -4.56 -24.53
N ALA A 59 10.93 -5.57 -23.89
CA ALA A 59 11.66 -5.39 -22.63
C ALA A 59 12.68 -6.51 -22.40
N ALA A 60 13.40 -6.46 -21.28
CA ALA A 60 14.17 -7.59 -20.77
C ALA A 60 14.09 -7.62 -19.24
N VAL A 61 14.00 -8.82 -18.67
CA VAL A 61 14.04 -9.06 -17.22
C VAL A 61 15.42 -9.60 -16.86
N THR A 62 16.08 -8.98 -15.88
CA THR A 62 17.47 -9.29 -15.48
C THR A 62 17.49 -9.73 -14.02
N VAL A 63 18.25 -10.77 -13.72
CA VAL A 63 18.54 -11.18 -12.33
C VAL A 63 19.57 -10.21 -11.74
N LYS A 64 19.19 -9.46 -10.70
CA LYS A 64 20.16 -8.69 -9.92
C LYS A 64 20.99 -9.66 -9.08
N GLN A 65 22.32 -9.47 -9.03
CA GLN A 65 23.18 -10.25 -8.14
C GLN A 65 22.62 -10.22 -6.72
N GLY A 66 22.59 -11.39 -6.07
CA GLY A 66 22.08 -11.53 -4.71
C GLY A 66 22.81 -10.59 -3.77
N THR A 67 22.06 -9.97 -2.86
CA THR A 67 22.62 -9.12 -1.80
C THR A 67 23.62 -9.94 -0.99
N VAL A 68 24.89 -9.53 -0.98
CA VAL A 68 25.89 -10.08 -0.05
C VAL A 68 25.61 -9.46 1.31
N SER A 69 25.04 -10.24 2.22
CA SER A 69 24.94 -9.87 3.63
C SER A 69 26.12 -10.48 4.38
N VAL A 70 26.91 -9.63 5.05
CA VAL A 70 27.96 -10.04 5.97
C VAL A 70 27.41 -9.81 7.38
N GLU A 71 27.35 -10.87 8.18
CA GLU A 71 27.01 -10.79 9.60
C GLU A 71 28.33 -10.81 10.37
N VAL A 72 28.58 -9.74 11.12
CA VAL A 72 29.83 -9.54 11.87
C VAL A 72 29.53 -9.78 13.34
N ASP A 73 30.37 -10.58 13.99
CA ASP A 73 30.40 -10.66 15.45
C ASP A 73 31.14 -9.43 15.99
N GLU A 74 30.38 -8.44 16.43
CA GLU A 74 30.90 -7.17 16.94
C GLU A 74 31.78 -7.35 18.18
N ALA A 75 31.56 -8.38 19.01
CA ALA A 75 32.39 -8.63 20.18
C ALA A 75 33.75 -9.21 19.80
N ALA A 76 33.77 -10.15 18.84
CA ALA A 76 35.01 -10.68 18.29
C ALA A 76 35.77 -9.61 17.48
N LEU A 77 35.06 -8.75 16.75
CA LEU A 77 35.65 -7.63 16.04
C LEU A 77 36.30 -6.64 17.01
N LEU A 78 35.56 -6.20 18.03
CA LEU A 78 36.09 -5.27 19.04
C LEU A 78 37.32 -5.84 19.74
N ALA A 79 37.28 -7.10 20.20
CA ALA A 79 38.44 -7.74 20.84
C ALA A 79 39.66 -7.81 19.89
N THR A 80 39.43 -8.10 18.61
CA THR A 80 40.49 -8.16 17.61
C THR A 80 41.10 -6.77 17.35
N VAL A 81 40.26 -5.73 17.27
CA VAL A 81 40.70 -4.34 17.06
C VAL A 81 41.39 -3.81 18.31
N GLU A 82 40.90 -4.08 19.52
CA GLU A 82 41.58 -3.74 20.78
C GLU A 82 42.98 -4.36 20.87
N GLU A 83 43.14 -5.60 20.40
CA GLU A 83 44.44 -6.29 20.42
C GLU A 83 45.43 -5.77 19.36
N HIS A 84 44.95 -5.48 18.14
CA HIS A 84 45.83 -5.19 17.01
C HIS A 84 45.95 -3.69 16.67
N GLN A 85 44.91 -2.90 16.95
CA GLN A 85 44.81 -1.48 16.61
C GLN A 85 43.99 -0.72 17.68
N PRO A 86 44.47 -0.64 18.93
CA PRO A 86 43.73 -0.04 20.03
C PRO A 86 43.40 1.46 19.82
N ASP A 87 44.21 2.16 19.01
CA ASP A 87 43.97 3.57 18.67
C ASP A 87 42.70 3.80 17.84
N GLU A 88 42.15 2.74 17.22
CA GLU A 88 40.89 2.77 16.44
C GLU A 88 39.65 2.50 17.33
N VAL A 89 39.83 2.26 18.63
CA VAL A 89 38.73 2.04 19.57
C VAL A 89 38.34 3.35 20.24
N GLU A 90 37.16 3.85 19.90
CA GLU A 90 36.60 5.06 20.51
C GLU A 90 35.70 4.72 21.71
N LEU A 91 35.90 5.46 22.81
CA LEU A 91 34.98 5.44 23.95
C LEU A 91 33.88 6.48 23.74
N VAL A 92 32.72 6.01 23.31
CA VAL A 92 31.52 6.84 23.18
C VAL A 92 30.65 6.65 24.43
N ALA A 93 30.06 7.73 24.92
CA ALA A 93 29.12 7.66 26.04
C ALA A 93 27.87 6.89 25.65
N ASP A 94 27.47 5.93 26.48
CA ASP A 94 26.22 5.20 26.32
C ASP A 94 25.02 6.17 26.43
N PRO A 95 24.14 6.26 25.41
CA PRO A 95 22.96 7.10 25.43
C PRO A 95 22.01 6.83 26.61
N GLU A 96 21.91 5.60 27.09
CA GLU A 96 21.06 5.26 28.25
C GLU A 96 21.65 5.81 29.54
N ALA A 97 22.97 5.66 29.72
CA ALA A 97 23.68 6.23 30.87
C ALA A 97 23.56 7.76 30.94
N LEU A 98 23.46 8.46 29.79
CA LEU A 98 23.23 9.91 29.76
C LEU A 98 21.82 10.32 30.24
N THR A 99 20.91 9.38 30.45
CA THR A 99 19.60 9.63 31.06
C THR A 99 19.56 9.35 32.56
N ASP A 100 20.63 8.75 33.11
CA ASP A 100 20.73 8.46 34.54
C ASP A 100 20.73 9.75 35.38
N PRO A 101 19.89 9.85 36.44
CA PRO A 101 19.83 11.02 37.31
C PRO A 101 21.17 11.43 37.92
N ASP A 102 22.03 10.47 38.29
CA ASP A 102 23.32 10.74 38.92
C ASP A 102 24.32 11.29 37.91
N VAL A 103 24.31 10.77 36.67
CA VAL A 103 25.10 11.30 35.55
C VAL A 103 24.64 12.71 35.18
N LEU A 104 23.33 12.95 35.10
CA LEU A 104 22.77 14.28 34.84
C LEU A 104 23.09 15.27 35.96
N ALA A 105 23.08 14.84 37.22
CA ALA A 105 23.47 15.67 38.36
C ALA A 105 24.97 16.01 38.33
N TRP A 106 25.81 15.04 37.94
CA TRP A 106 27.24 15.27 37.76
C TRP A 106 27.52 16.24 36.61
N LEU A 107 26.86 16.06 35.45
CA LEU A 107 26.93 16.96 34.31
C LEU A 107 26.45 18.37 34.69
N GLY A 108 25.36 18.50 35.45
CA GLY A 108 24.86 19.79 35.91
C GLY A 108 25.83 20.56 36.80
N LYS A 109 26.74 19.86 37.49
CA LYS A 109 27.78 20.47 38.34
C LYS A 109 29.06 20.82 37.57
N HIS A 110 29.49 19.98 36.63
CA HIS A 110 30.80 20.11 35.99
C HIS A 110 30.74 20.65 34.56
N ARG A 111 29.67 20.34 33.82
CA ARG A 111 29.51 20.61 32.39
C ARG A 111 28.08 21.02 32.05
N LEU A 112 27.61 22.09 32.69
CA LEU A 112 26.27 22.62 32.47
C LEU A 112 26.07 23.07 31.00
N ASP A 113 27.16 23.39 30.30
CA ASP A 113 27.20 23.71 28.87
C ASP A 113 26.69 22.57 27.97
N LEU A 114 26.76 21.33 28.44
CA LEU A 114 26.28 20.15 27.71
C LEU A 114 24.79 19.86 27.95
N LEU A 115 24.14 20.55 28.89
CA LEU A 115 22.73 20.32 29.24
C LEU A 115 21.82 21.39 28.65
N ILE A 116 20.83 20.95 27.87
CA ILE A 116 19.78 21.85 27.37
C ILE A 116 18.59 21.90 28.33
N ARG A 117 18.08 23.11 28.57
CA ARG A 117 16.85 23.31 29.33
C ARG A 117 15.66 23.15 28.39
N ARG A 118 14.84 22.12 28.62
CA ARG A 118 13.59 21.89 27.87
C ARG A 118 12.40 21.73 28.80
N VAL A 119 11.23 22.14 28.32
CA VAL A 119 9.96 21.74 28.94
C VAL A 119 9.74 20.25 28.69
N ARG A 120 9.29 19.51 29.72
CA ARG A 120 9.01 18.07 29.61
C ARG A 120 8.02 17.81 28.46
N PRO A 121 8.24 16.81 27.58
CA PRO A 121 7.41 16.59 26.38
C PRO A 121 5.92 16.46 26.67
N VAL A 122 5.55 15.69 27.71
CA VAL A 122 4.15 15.51 28.13
C VAL A 122 3.51 16.85 28.52
N TRP A 123 4.24 17.68 29.26
CA TRP A 123 3.77 18.99 29.69
C TRP A 123 3.68 19.97 28.51
N ARG A 124 4.68 19.96 27.62
CA ARG A 124 4.67 20.75 26.39
C ARG A 124 3.48 20.39 25.52
N ALA A 125 3.19 19.10 25.32
CA ALA A 125 2.05 18.65 24.52
C ALA A 125 0.72 19.15 25.10
N ALA A 126 0.54 19.09 26.43
CA ALA A 126 -0.64 19.62 27.10
C ALA A 126 -0.78 21.14 26.91
N LEU A 127 0.31 21.90 27.08
CA LEU A 127 0.29 23.36 26.90
C LEU A 127 0.03 23.77 25.44
N VAL A 128 0.57 23.03 24.47
CA VAL A 128 0.32 23.28 23.03
C VAL A 128 -1.14 23.01 22.68
N LYS A 129 -1.73 21.95 23.23
CA LYS A 129 -3.17 21.66 23.06
C LYS A 129 -4.02 22.80 23.63
N GLU A 130 -3.75 23.20 24.86
CA GLU A 130 -4.42 24.32 25.52
C GLU A 130 -4.30 25.63 24.73
N ALA A 131 -3.08 25.95 24.26
CA ALA A 131 -2.83 27.13 23.43
C ALA A 131 -3.59 27.07 22.10
N THR A 132 -3.70 25.90 21.47
CA THR A 132 -4.44 25.75 20.21
C THR A 132 -5.93 26.01 20.41
N GLU A 133 -6.52 25.50 21.49
CA GLU A 133 -7.94 25.71 21.83
C GLU A 133 -8.25 27.16 22.22
N ARG A 134 -7.29 27.85 22.85
CA ARG A 134 -7.44 29.22 23.37
C ARG A 134 -6.80 30.29 22.48
N GLY A 135 -6.55 29.99 21.22
CA GLY A 135 -6.07 30.97 20.24
C GLY A 135 -4.66 31.52 20.53
N GLY A 136 -3.81 30.74 21.20
CA GLY A 136 -2.40 31.06 21.44
C GLY A 136 -2.00 31.22 22.90
N ARG A 137 -2.97 31.16 23.82
CA ARG A 137 -2.77 31.48 25.24
C ARG A 137 -2.82 30.25 26.14
N ILE A 138 -2.03 30.28 27.21
CA ILE A 138 -2.07 29.28 28.29
C ILE A 138 -2.36 29.95 29.62
N VAL A 139 -2.98 29.22 30.55
CA VAL A 139 -3.18 29.68 31.92
C VAL A 139 -2.06 29.15 32.81
N VAL A 140 -1.31 30.04 33.45
CA VAL A 140 -0.29 29.66 34.43
C VAL A 140 -0.98 29.17 35.69
N LYS A 141 -1.05 27.85 35.89
CA LYS A 141 -1.78 27.22 37.01
C LYS A 141 -1.42 27.72 38.42
N LYS A 142 -0.22 28.28 38.61
CA LYS A 142 0.23 28.83 39.91
C LYS A 142 -0.25 30.26 40.17
N THR A 143 -0.47 31.06 39.12
CA THR A 143 -0.78 32.49 39.24
C THR A 143 -2.17 32.84 38.68
N GLY A 144 -2.78 31.93 37.92
CA GLY A 144 -4.04 32.16 37.20
C GLY A 144 -3.91 33.10 36.01
N GLU A 145 -2.69 33.53 35.67
CA GLU A 145 -2.43 34.50 34.63
C GLU A 145 -2.46 33.87 33.23
N GLU A 146 -3.11 34.54 32.28
CA GLU A 146 -3.09 34.13 30.86
C GLU A 146 -1.86 34.70 30.16
N VAL A 147 -1.04 33.81 29.59
CA VAL A 147 0.17 34.20 28.86
C VAL A 147 0.05 33.70 27.42
N GLU A 148 0.29 34.61 26.46
CA GLU A 148 0.36 34.26 25.04
C GLU A 148 1.70 33.62 24.72
N ILE A 149 1.68 32.38 24.22
CA ILE A 149 2.88 31.58 23.94
C ILE A 149 2.98 31.13 22.48
N ALA A 150 1.92 31.29 21.70
CA ALA A 150 1.87 30.87 20.31
C ALA A 150 0.93 31.74 19.48
N LYS A 151 1.25 31.92 18.20
CA LYS A 151 0.33 32.51 17.22
C LYS A 151 -0.37 31.37 16.48
N VAL A 152 -1.69 31.25 16.65
CA VAL A 152 -2.48 30.21 15.97
C VAL A 152 -2.94 30.73 14.61
N THR A 153 -2.37 30.17 13.53
CA THR A 153 -2.77 30.47 12.15
C THR A 153 -3.53 29.28 11.59
N HIS A 154 -4.81 29.47 11.25
CA HIS A 154 -5.60 28.46 10.55
C HIS A 154 -5.39 28.59 9.05
N HIS A 155 -4.78 27.59 8.42
CA HIS A 155 -4.68 27.52 6.97
C HIS A 155 -6.01 27.11 6.37
N LYS A 156 -6.32 27.61 5.16
CA LYS A 156 -7.47 27.11 4.39
C LYS A 156 -7.27 25.61 4.09
N PRO A 157 -8.32 24.78 4.19
CA PRO A 157 -8.21 23.37 3.82
C PRO A 157 -7.74 23.26 2.37
N THR A 158 -6.70 22.46 2.14
CA THR A 158 -5.99 22.34 0.86
C THR A 158 -6.72 21.48 -0.18
N GLY A 159 -7.85 20.87 0.20
CA GLY A 159 -8.59 19.93 -0.64
C GLY A 159 -7.98 18.53 -0.70
N ALA A 160 -6.89 18.26 0.02
CA ALA A 160 -6.35 16.91 0.18
C ALA A 160 -7.36 16.05 0.96
N PHE A 161 -7.62 14.83 0.46
CA PHE A 161 -8.56 13.89 1.05
C PHE A 161 -7.90 12.52 1.22
N ALA A 162 -8.31 11.80 2.27
CA ALA A 162 -7.96 10.41 2.47
C ALA A 162 -9.18 9.54 2.17
N ILE A 163 -8.98 8.42 1.48
CA ILE A 163 -10.01 7.41 1.27
C ILE A 163 -9.71 6.25 2.20
N THR A 164 -10.59 6.03 3.17
CA THR A 164 -10.56 4.86 4.07
C THR A 164 -11.70 3.93 3.67
N PHE A 165 -11.39 2.64 3.54
CA PHE A 165 -12.39 1.62 3.19
C PHE A 165 -12.84 0.87 4.44
N GLU A 166 -14.14 0.58 4.51
CA GLU A 166 -14.69 -0.47 5.36
C GLU A 166 -14.23 -1.87 4.87
N PRO A 167 -14.28 -2.91 5.71
CA PRO A 167 -13.71 -4.24 5.42
C PRO A 167 -14.09 -4.83 4.05
N GLU A 168 -15.35 -4.68 3.62
CA GLU A 168 -15.85 -5.18 2.33
C GLU A 168 -16.05 -4.08 1.27
N GLY A 169 -15.77 -2.83 1.62
CA GLY A 169 -16.09 -1.66 0.78
C GLY A 169 -15.40 -1.68 -0.58
N ARG A 170 -14.21 -2.29 -0.68
CA ARG A 170 -13.47 -2.44 -1.95
C ARG A 170 -14.21 -3.33 -2.93
N PHE A 171 -14.68 -4.48 -2.45
CA PHE A 171 -15.34 -5.50 -3.26
C PHE A 171 -16.69 -4.99 -3.78
N LEU A 172 -17.46 -4.33 -2.92
CA LEU A 172 -18.75 -3.74 -3.30
C LEU A 172 -18.61 -2.66 -4.38
N VAL A 173 -17.55 -1.86 -4.32
CA VAL A 173 -17.30 -0.81 -5.33
C VAL A 173 -17.00 -1.42 -6.71
N GLU A 174 -16.19 -2.48 -6.79
CA GLU A 174 -15.92 -3.16 -8.07
C GLU A 174 -17.14 -3.90 -8.60
N GLN A 175 -17.91 -4.58 -7.75
CA GLN A 175 -19.13 -5.27 -8.17
C GLN A 175 -20.18 -4.30 -8.74
N ALA A 176 -20.36 -3.15 -8.11
CA ALA A 176 -21.33 -2.14 -8.57
C ALA A 176 -20.96 -1.52 -9.94
N ASP A 177 -19.71 -1.67 -10.39
CA ASP A 177 -19.24 -1.24 -11.72
C ASP A 177 -19.29 -2.39 -12.75
N GLY A 178 -19.11 -3.64 -12.29
CA GLY A 178 -19.20 -4.84 -13.13
C GLY A 178 -20.63 -5.34 -13.40
N ALA A 179 -21.62 -4.88 -12.63
CA ALA A 179 -23.02 -5.11 -12.95
C ALA A 179 -23.38 -4.30 -14.20
N ALA A 180 -23.48 -4.97 -15.35
CA ALA A 180 -24.05 -4.37 -16.55
C ALA A 180 -25.41 -3.76 -16.17
N GLU A 181 -25.60 -2.49 -16.49
CA GLU A 181 -26.90 -1.84 -16.39
C GLU A 181 -27.78 -2.49 -17.47
N VAL A 182 -28.41 -3.62 -17.12
CA VAL A 182 -29.36 -4.29 -18.00
C VAL A 182 -30.57 -3.38 -18.08
N ASP A 183 -30.77 -2.79 -19.25
CA ASP A 183 -31.94 -1.97 -19.54
C ASP A 183 -33.22 -2.75 -19.16
N ALA A 184 -34.20 -2.06 -18.58
CA ALA A 184 -35.41 -2.69 -18.07
C ALA A 184 -36.14 -3.47 -19.19
N ASP A 185 -36.08 -2.95 -20.41
CA ASP A 185 -36.63 -3.56 -21.61
C ASP A 185 -35.90 -4.85 -22.03
N GLU A 186 -34.57 -4.91 -21.83
CA GLU A 186 -33.77 -6.09 -22.12
C GLU A 186 -34.01 -7.20 -21.09
N LEU A 187 -34.16 -6.82 -19.82
CA LEU A 187 -34.55 -7.74 -18.76
C LEU A 187 -35.93 -8.35 -19.00
N GLU A 188 -36.87 -7.58 -19.53
CA GLU A 188 -38.21 -8.06 -19.88
C GLU A 188 -38.17 -9.04 -21.07
N ARG A 189 -37.41 -8.73 -22.12
CA ARG A 189 -37.21 -9.67 -23.25
C ARG A 189 -36.62 -11.01 -22.80
N LEU A 190 -35.58 -10.99 -21.96
CA LEU A 190 -34.95 -12.21 -21.45
C LEU A 190 -35.93 -13.05 -20.60
N ARG A 191 -36.81 -12.41 -19.84
CA ARG A 191 -37.87 -13.10 -19.09
C ARG A 191 -38.91 -13.73 -20.01
N GLU A 192 -39.29 -13.06 -21.10
CA GLU A 192 -40.19 -13.63 -22.10
C GLU A 192 -39.58 -14.82 -22.82
N ASP A 193 -38.32 -14.73 -23.23
CA ASP A 193 -37.64 -15.84 -23.92
C ASP A 193 -37.44 -17.04 -23.00
N SER A 194 -37.13 -16.81 -21.72
CA SER A 194 -37.07 -17.88 -20.72
C SER A 194 -38.43 -18.55 -20.51
N ARG A 195 -39.54 -17.80 -20.55
CA ARG A 195 -40.90 -18.39 -20.52
C ARG A 195 -41.23 -19.20 -21.77
N LYS A 196 -40.82 -18.73 -22.95
CA LYS A 196 -41.02 -19.47 -24.22
C LYS A 196 -40.23 -20.78 -24.21
N LEU A 197 -38.99 -20.76 -23.76
CA LEU A 197 -38.16 -21.96 -23.60
C LEU A 197 -38.79 -22.97 -22.64
N ALA A 198 -39.24 -22.51 -21.47
CA ALA A 198 -39.93 -23.37 -20.51
C ALA A 198 -41.26 -23.93 -21.05
N ALA A 199 -41.95 -23.20 -21.93
CA ALA A 199 -43.15 -23.69 -22.60
C ALA A 199 -42.83 -24.73 -23.68
N MET A 200 -41.74 -24.55 -24.44
CA MET A 200 -41.25 -25.51 -25.43
C MET A 200 -40.78 -26.82 -24.79
N GLU A 201 -40.08 -26.73 -23.66
CA GLU A 201 -39.63 -27.89 -22.88
C GLU A 201 -40.83 -28.71 -22.35
N ARG A 202 -41.87 -28.04 -21.84
CA ARG A 202 -43.13 -28.70 -21.41
C ARG A 202 -43.93 -29.30 -22.56
N ALA A 203 -43.81 -28.74 -23.76
CA ALA A 203 -44.42 -29.28 -24.97
C ALA A 203 -43.64 -30.46 -25.56
N GLY A 204 -42.52 -30.87 -24.93
CA GLY A 204 -41.68 -31.97 -25.40
C GLY A 204 -40.90 -31.64 -26.67
N VAL A 205 -40.73 -30.35 -26.98
CA VAL A 205 -39.90 -29.89 -28.09
C VAL A 205 -38.45 -29.94 -27.62
N ASP A 206 -37.76 -31.01 -27.96
CA ASP A 206 -36.32 -31.16 -27.75
C ASP A 206 -35.56 -30.37 -28.81
N ASN A 207 -35.04 -29.20 -28.42
CA ASN A 207 -34.28 -28.31 -29.29
C ASN A 207 -32.86 -28.82 -29.59
N TRP A 208 -32.40 -29.88 -28.93
CA TRP A 208 -31.08 -30.47 -29.17
C TRP A 208 -31.03 -31.28 -30.47
N GLN A 209 -32.13 -31.95 -30.86
CA GLN A 209 -32.19 -32.71 -32.11
C GLN A 209 -32.07 -31.82 -33.37
N GLY A 210 -32.56 -30.58 -33.31
CA GLY A 210 -32.44 -29.62 -34.41
C GLY A 210 -31.03 -29.07 -34.57
N ILE A 211 -30.27 -28.95 -33.47
CA ILE A 211 -28.87 -28.54 -33.47
C ILE A 211 -28.00 -29.68 -34.02
N ASP A 212 -28.27 -30.93 -33.61
CA ASP A 212 -27.58 -32.11 -34.13
C ASP A 212 -27.82 -32.26 -35.64
N TYR A 213 -29.06 -32.09 -36.11
CA TYR A 213 -29.39 -32.12 -37.54
C TYR A 213 -28.72 -30.99 -38.34
N ALA A 214 -28.64 -29.78 -37.78
CA ALA A 214 -27.96 -28.66 -38.42
C ALA A 214 -26.43 -28.86 -38.47
N MET A 215 -25.85 -29.46 -37.43
CA MET A 215 -24.43 -29.83 -37.38
C MET A 215 -24.09 -30.96 -38.35
N GLU A 216 -24.98 -31.94 -38.53
CA GLU A 216 -24.85 -33.02 -39.52
C GLU A 216 -24.86 -32.46 -40.95
N LEU A 217 -25.80 -31.56 -41.27
CA LEU A 217 -25.89 -30.87 -42.56
C LEU A 217 -24.67 -29.99 -42.88
N LEU A 218 -24.06 -29.38 -41.85
CA LEU A 218 -22.86 -28.56 -42.02
C LEU A 218 -21.60 -29.42 -42.24
N ASN A 219 -21.52 -30.60 -41.61
CA ASN A 219 -20.39 -31.53 -41.79
C ASN A 219 -20.42 -32.25 -43.16
N GLU A 220 -21.60 -32.52 -43.72
CA GLU A 220 -21.70 -33.14 -45.06
C GLU A 220 -21.36 -32.17 -46.21
N ALA A 221 -21.41 -30.85 -45.97
CA ALA A 221 -21.09 -29.83 -46.97
C ALA A 221 -19.58 -29.57 -47.14
N GLU A 222 -18.73 -30.10 -46.25
CA GLU A 222 -17.27 -29.94 -46.28
C GLU A 222 -16.51 -31.16 -46.86
N SER A 223 -17.21 -32.18 -47.35
CA SER A 223 -16.66 -33.40 -47.99
C SER A 223 -17.10 -33.58 -49.43
#